data_AF-A0A1H2YXF0-F1
#
_entry.id   AF-A0A1H2YXF0-F1
#
_cell.length_a   1.000
_cell.length_b   1.000
_cell.length_c   1.000
_cell.angle_alpha   90.00
_cell.angle_beta   90.00
_cell.angle_gamma   90.00
#
_symmetry.space_group_name_H-M   'P 1'
#
loop_
_entity.id
_entity.type
_entity.pdbx_description
1 polymer ?
#
loop_
_entity_poly.entity_id
_entity_poly.type
_entity_poly.pdbx_seq_one_letter_code
_entity_poly.pdbx_strand_id
1 'polypeptide(L)'
;MSRNTESPVDVDEAIARINSRGAKVRREQLEQTLSQLQDNGELTADQRLAVEKLSERLVERLLAVPRASLQDSAQGADDERIETAISLFE
;
A
#
# COMPACT_ATOMS: atom_id res chain seq x y z
N MET A 1 36.13 -13.22 -13.95
CA MET A 1 35.32 -12.98 -12.73
C MET A 1 34.05 -12.32 -13.19
N SER A 2 33.02 -13.14 -13.43
CA SER A 2 31.73 -12.71 -13.97
C SER A 2 31.09 -11.71 -13.01
N ARG A 3 30.67 -10.55 -13.52
CA ARG A 3 29.81 -9.65 -12.77
C ARG A 3 28.56 -10.44 -12.40
N ASN A 4 28.34 -10.57 -11.10
CA ASN A 4 27.12 -11.10 -10.50
C ASN A 4 25.97 -10.26 -11.08
N THR A 5 25.14 -10.85 -11.93
CA THR A 5 23.88 -10.25 -12.36
C THR A 5 22.92 -10.43 -11.20
N GLU A 6 23.04 -9.53 -10.23
CA GLU A 6 22.03 -9.32 -9.18
C GLU A 6 20.68 -9.09 -9.87
N SER A 7 19.65 -9.74 -9.33
CA SER A 7 18.29 -9.73 -9.87
C SER A 7 17.86 -8.31 -10.23
N PRO A 8 17.23 -8.07 -11.40
CA PRO A 8 16.62 -6.78 -11.65
C PRO A 8 15.61 -6.53 -10.53
N VAL A 9 15.79 -5.42 -9.83
CA VAL A 9 14.93 -5.00 -8.75
C VAL A 9 13.49 -4.91 -9.28
N ASP A 10 12.62 -5.83 -8.85
CA ASP A 10 11.27 -5.95 -9.41
C ASP A 10 10.33 -4.92 -8.77
N VAL A 11 10.19 -3.80 -9.47
CA VAL A 11 9.29 -2.69 -9.11
C VAL A 11 7.83 -3.16 -9.03
N ASP A 12 7.43 -4.11 -9.87
CA ASP A 12 6.07 -4.65 -9.84
C ASP A 12 5.86 -5.51 -8.58
N GLU A 13 6.87 -6.29 -8.18
CA GLU A 13 6.85 -7.03 -6.91
C GLU A 13 6.76 -6.08 -5.71
N ALA A 14 7.55 -5.01 -5.69
CA ALA A 14 7.50 -4.00 -4.64
C ALA A 14 6.13 -3.31 -4.55
N ILE A 15 5.55 -2.94 -5.69
CA ILE A 15 4.20 -2.38 -5.77
C ILE A 15 3.17 -3.39 -5.25
N ALA A 16 3.26 -4.66 -5.64
CA ALA A 16 2.37 -5.72 -5.19
C ALA A 16 2.45 -5.91 -3.66
N ARG A 17 3.66 -5.89 -3.10
CA ARG A 17 3.90 -6.01 -1.65
C ARG A 17 3.28 -4.85 -0.88
N ILE A 18 3.51 -3.61 -1.32
CA ILE A 18 2.92 -2.41 -0.70
C ILE A 18 1.39 -2.45 -0.78
N ASN A 19 0.82 -2.90 -1.90
CA ASN A 19 -0.62 -3.07 -2.08
C ASN A 19 -1.20 -4.10 -1.11
N SER A 20 -0.53 -5.25 -0.98
CA SER A 20 -0.92 -6.32 -0.05
C SER A 20 -0.88 -5.82 1.40
N ARG A 21 0.19 -5.12 1.78
CA ARG A 21 0.35 -4.53 3.12
C ARG A 21 -0.74 -3.48 3.39
N GLY A 22 -0.99 -2.58 2.45
CA GLY A 22 -2.05 -1.57 2.57
C GLY A 22 -3.44 -2.20 2.69
N ALA A 23 -3.73 -3.25 1.94
CA ALA A 23 -5.00 -3.99 2.05
C ALA A 23 -5.15 -4.70 3.41
N LYS A 24 -4.06 -5.29 3.93
CA LYS A 24 -4.03 -5.88 5.27
C LYS A 24 -4.33 -4.86 6.36
N VAL A 25 -3.60 -3.74 6.37
CA VAL A 25 -3.79 -2.65 7.34
C VAL A 25 -5.21 -2.09 7.23
N ARG A 26 -5.73 -1.85 6.01
CA ARG A 26 -7.11 -1.40 5.79
C ARG A 26 -8.11 -2.31 6.48
N ARG A 27 -7.99 -3.62 6.26
CA ARG A 27 -8.92 -4.62 6.81
C ARG A 27 -8.89 -4.62 8.34
N GLU A 28 -7.70 -4.66 8.92
CA GLU A 28 -7.52 -4.65 10.39
C GLU A 28 -8.12 -3.38 11.02
N GLN A 29 -7.85 -2.21 10.44
CA GLN A 29 -8.36 -0.94 10.94
C GLN A 29 -9.87 -0.77 10.71
N LEU A 30 -10.39 -1.24 9.57
CA LEU A 30 -11.82 -1.21 9.26
C LEU A 30 -12.60 -2.11 10.22
N GLU A 31 -12.13 -3.33 10.47
CA GLU A 31 -12.72 -4.25 11.44
C GLU A 31 -12.76 -3.62 12.84
N GLN A 32 -11.63 -3.04 13.29
CA GLN A 32 -11.54 -2.36 14.58
C GLN A 32 -12.48 -1.14 14.67
N THR A 33 -12.54 -0.32 13.62
CA THR A 33 -13.38 0.88 13.57
C THR A 33 -14.86 0.52 13.59
N LEU A 34 -15.27 -0.47 12.80
CA LEU A 34 -16.67 -0.93 12.78
C LEU A 34 -17.08 -1.50 14.14
N SER A 35 -16.22 -2.27 14.80
CA SER A 35 -16.49 -2.76 16.16
C SER A 35 -16.69 -1.61 17.14
N GLN A 36 -15.79 -0.62 17.15
CA GLN A 36 -15.90 0.53 18.05
C GLN A 36 -17.14 1.37 17.78
N LEU A 37 -17.54 1.54 16.52
CA LEU A 37 -18.73 2.30 16.20
C LEU A 37 -20.01 1.56 16.62
N GLN A 38 -20.04 0.23 16.50
CA GLN A 38 -21.15 -0.61 16.99
C GLN A 38 -21.28 -0.57 18.51
N ASP A 39 -20.16 -0.49 19.24
CA ASP A 39 -20.17 -0.36 20.70
C ASP A 39 -20.74 1.00 21.17
N ASN A 40 -20.66 2.03 20.32
CA ASN A 40 -21.15 3.38 20.61
C ASN A 40 -22.59 3.65 20.10
N GLY A 41 -23.25 2.65 19.50
CA GLY A 41 -24.63 2.77 19.01
C GLY A 41 -24.93 1.89 17.80
N GLU A 42 -26.17 1.93 17.33
CA GLU A 42 -26.56 1.19 16.13
C GLU A 42 -25.90 1.78 14.88
N LEU A 43 -25.30 0.90 14.07
CA LEU A 43 -24.74 1.25 12.77
C LEU A 43 -25.68 0.82 11.66
N THR A 44 -26.20 1.79 10.90
CA THR A 44 -26.98 1.50 9.70
C THR A 44 -26.10 0.92 8.59
N ALA A 45 -26.72 0.21 7.63
CA ALA A 45 -26.02 -0.31 6.46
C ALA A 45 -25.33 0.80 5.64
N ASP A 46 -25.95 1.97 5.51
CA ASP A 46 -25.40 3.10 4.77
C ASP A 46 -24.17 3.71 5.48
N GLN A 47 -24.21 3.81 6.81
CA GLN A 47 -23.05 4.26 7.60
C GLN A 47 -21.89 3.27 7.50
N ARG A 48 -22.18 1.97 7.57
CA ARG A 48 -21.17 0.92 7.36
C ARG A 48 -20.49 1.08 6.00
N LEU A 49 -21.30 1.18 4.95
CA LEU A 49 -20.81 1.33 3.58
C LEU A 49 -20.00 2.62 3.40
N ALA A 50 -20.39 3.71 4.07
CA ALA A 50 -19.64 4.96 4.05
C ALA A 50 -18.24 4.82 4.66
N VAL A 51 -18.12 4.12 5.80
CA VAL A 51 -16.84 3.84 6.45
C VAL A 51 -15.97 2.92 5.60
N GLU A 52 -16.56 1.87 5.01
CA GLU A 52 -15.87 0.96 4.09
C GLU A 52 -15.27 1.73 2.89
N LYS A 53 -16.08 2.56 2.22
CA LYS A 53 -15.62 3.41 1.10
C LYS A 53 -14.58 4.44 1.52
N LEU A 54 -14.69 5.00 2.72
CA LEU A 54 -13.68 5.91 3.24
C LEU A 54 -12.34 5.19 3.43
N SER A 55 -12.35 4.00 4.02
CA SER A 55 -11.15 3.19 4.25
C SER A 55 -10.42 2.85 2.93
N GLU A 56 -11.18 2.56 1.87
CA GLU A 56 -10.64 2.30 0.53
C GLU A 56 -9.93 3.53 -0.03
N ARG A 57 -10.62 4.68 -0.05
CA ARG A 57 -10.06 5.96 -0.55
C ARG A 57 -8.82 6.40 0.20
N LEU A 58 -8.78 6.19 1.51
CA LEU A 58 -7.62 6.53 2.34
C LEU A 58 -6.39 5.71 1.92
N VAL A 59 -6.54 4.40 1.72
CA VAL A 59 -5.44 3.55 1.29
C VAL A 59 -5.02 3.86 -0.15
N GLU A 60 -5.98 4.05 -1.07
CA GLU A 60 -5.66 4.46 -2.44
C GLU A 60 -4.84 5.75 -2.47
N ARG A 61 -5.27 6.77 -1.72
CA ARG A 61 -4.61 8.06 -1.70
C ARG A 61 -3.22 8.00 -1.08
N LEU A 62 -3.06 7.19 -0.03
CA LEU A 62 -1.78 6.99 0.67
C LEU A 62 -0.79 6.23 -0.22
N LEU A 63 -1.24 5.19 -0.91
CA LEU A 63 -0.38 4.36 -1.75
C LEU A 63 -0.06 4.97 -3.12
N ALA A 64 -0.79 6.00 -3.55
CA ALA A 64 -0.50 6.69 -4.81
C ALA A 64 0.93 7.25 -4.88
N VAL A 65 1.43 7.85 -3.80
CA VAL A 65 2.76 8.46 -3.72
C VAL A 65 3.90 7.42 -3.84
N PRO A 66 3.96 6.36 -3.00
CA PRO A 66 5.01 5.35 -3.10
C PRO A 66 5.00 4.61 -4.43
N ARG A 67 3.81 4.32 -5.00
CA ARG A 67 3.70 3.70 -6.33
C ARG A 67 4.32 4.58 -7.42
N ALA A 68 4.02 5.88 -7.42
CA ALA A 68 4.61 6.82 -8.36
C ALA A 68 6.14 6.92 -8.19
N SER A 69 6.63 6.99 -6.95
CA SER A 69 8.08 7.03 -6.67
C SER A 69 8.83 5.80 -7.20
N LEU A 70 8.24 4.61 -7.07
CA LEU A 70 8.82 3.37 -7.60
C LEU A 70 8.79 3.35 -9.13
N GLN A 71 7.70 3.78 -9.74
CA GLN A 71 7.56 3.88 -11.20
C GLN A 71 8.52 4.90 -11.83
N ASP A 72 8.74 6.04 -11.16
CA ASP A 72 9.70 7.06 -11.61
C ASP A 72 11.13 6.54 -11.53
N SER A 73 11.46 5.78 -10.48
CA SER A 73 12.78 5.14 -10.31
C SER A 73 13.03 4.08 -11.38
N ALA A 74 12.00 3.28 -11.71
CA ALA A 74 12.06 2.27 -12.78
C ALA A 74 12.35 2.90 -14.15
N GLN A 75 11.65 4.00 -14.48
CA GLN A 75 11.84 4.73 -15.74
C GLN A 75 13.24 5.35 -15.85
N GLY A 76 13.85 5.70 -14.72
CA GLY A 76 15.19 6.27 -14.65
C GLY A 76 16.33 5.27 -14.86
N ALA A 77 16.05 3.96 -14.88
CA ALA A 77 17.04 2.88 -14.98
C ALA A 77 18.22 3.03 -13.99
N ASP A 78 17.91 3.45 -12.77
CA ASP A 78 18.89 3.68 -11.70
C ASP A 78 18.66 2.65 -10.59
N ASP A 79 19.33 1.50 -10.70
CA ASP A 79 19.15 0.35 -9.82
C ASP A 79 19.37 0.72 -8.33
N GLU A 80 20.34 1.60 -8.02
CA GLU A 80 20.61 2.08 -6.65
C GLU A 80 19.45 2.93 -6.11
N ARG A 81 18.86 3.78 -6.95
CA ARG A 81 17.62 4.52 -6.59
C ARG A 81 16.42 3.59 -6.45
N ILE A 82 16.30 2.53 -7.25
CA ILE A 82 15.20 1.57 -7.12
C ILE A 82 15.33 0.79 -5.80
N GLU A 83 16.53 0.29 -5.45
CA GLU A 83 16.77 -0.38 -4.15
C GLU A 83 16.46 0.53 -2.97
N THR A 84 16.93 1.78 -3.02
CA THR A 84 16.62 2.80 -2.01
C THR A 84 15.11 3.03 -1.91
N ALA A 85 14.43 3.20 -3.04
CA ALA A 85 12.99 3.41 -3.07
C ALA A 85 12.23 2.21 -2.48
N ILE A 86 12.64 0.97 -2.76
CA ILE A 86 12.02 -0.23 -2.15
C ILE A 86 12.24 -0.27 -0.64
N SER A 87 13.47 -0.03 -0.17
CA SER A 87 13.79 -0.09 1.26
C SER A 87 12.98 0.90 2.11
N LEU A 88 12.57 2.04 1.55
CA LEU A 88 11.73 3.02 2.23
C LEU A 88 10.31 2.52 2.51
N PHE A 89 9.88 1.45 1.82
CA PHE A 89 8.49 0.97 1.86
C PHE A 89 8.33 -0.48 2.35
N GLU A 90 9.43 -1.21 2.59
CA GLU A 90 9.40 -2.49 3.34
C GLU A 90 8.93 -2.31 4.79
#